data_AF-A0A4Q3UKM2-F1
#
_entry.id   AF-A0A4Q3UKM2-F1
#
_cell.length_a   1.000
_cell.length_b   1.000
_cell.length_c   1.000
_cell.angle_alpha   90.00
_cell.angle_beta   90.00
_cell.angle_gamma   90.00
#
_symmetry.space_group_name_H-M   'P 1'
#
loop_
_entity.id
_entity.type
_entity.pdbx_description
1 polymer ?
#
loop_
_entity_poly.entity_id
_entity_poly.type
_entity_poly.pdbx_seq_one_letter_code
_entity_poly.pdbx_strand_id
1 'polypeptide(L)'
;MPLALYLGLALAATLLQPATAAPEGLAVAAPQGAGSPRPPQRPSPRPGPTPLPILPALPADGDTSFYAETNVPHGQVLQATYKNFAGKEKRMHVYLPPDYDKNGDARYPVLYLNHGGGENDSHWTKRAPGGGETQKILDNLIGAKKAKPMIVVMPDTGGLASANPPKPGELDDCSREFLENIIPYVDGHYRTKPTRENRALAGLSMGG
;
A
#
# COMPACT_ATOMS: atom_id res chain seq x y z
N MET A 1 35.59 28.29 31.63
CA MET A 1 35.60 27.42 30.42
C MET A 1 34.59 26.29 30.64
N PRO A 2 33.72 25.93 29.67
CA PRO A 2 33.03 26.77 28.69
C PRO A 2 31.50 26.47 28.56
N LEU A 3 30.79 27.43 27.93
CA LEU A 3 29.72 27.38 26.88
C LEU A 3 28.45 26.49 27.04
N ALA A 4 27.21 27.06 27.03
CA ALA A 4 26.41 27.66 25.91
C ALA A 4 25.41 26.61 25.32
N LEU A 5 24.20 26.89 24.83
CA LEU A 5 23.29 28.03 24.72
C LEU A 5 21.98 27.41 24.16
N TYR A 6 20.81 27.72 24.73
CA TYR A 6 19.49 27.36 24.18
C TYR A 6 18.83 28.63 23.63
N LEU A 7 18.36 28.60 22.38
CA LEU A 7 17.55 29.63 21.70
C LEU A 7 16.31 28.89 21.17
N GLY A 8 15.07 29.16 21.61
CA GLY A 8 14.21 30.30 21.23
C GLY A 8 13.30 29.88 20.06
N LEU A 9 12.01 30.17 19.95
CA LEU A 9 11.14 31.15 20.61
C LEU A 9 9.66 30.81 20.30
N ALA A 10 8.77 31.29 21.16
CA ALA A 10 7.31 31.14 21.12
C ALA A 10 6.60 32.16 20.20
N LEU A 11 5.38 31.82 19.79
CA LEU A 11 4.43 32.64 19.03
C LEU A 11 3.46 33.34 19.99
N ALA A 12 3.25 34.65 19.85
CA ALA A 12 2.20 35.40 20.56
C ALA A 12 1.37 36.22 19.59
N ALA A 13 0.04 36.13 19.75
CA ALA A 13 -0.99 36.81 18.99
C ALA A 13 -1.36 38.16 19.63
N THR A 14 -1.75 39.15 18.82
CA THR A 14 -2.59 40.28 19.28
C THR A 14 -3.39 40.87 18.11
N LEU A 15 -4.65 41.21 18.39
CA LEU A 15 -5.69 41.71 17.48
C LEU A 15 -6.04 43.19 17.76
N LEU A 16 -6.63 43.82 16.73
CA LEU A 16 -7.57 44.97 16.67
C LEU A 16 -7.07 46.41 16.33
N GLN A 17 -7.89 47.05 15.48
CA GLN A 17 -7.76 48.20 14.53
C GLN A 17 -8.14 49.59 15.19
N PRO A 18 -8.44 50.75 14.51
CA PRO A 18 -8.60 51.08 13.07
C PRO A 18 -8.22 52.52 12.54
N ALA A 19 -8.51 52.72 11.23
CA ALA A 19 -8.94 53.95 10.51
C ALA A 19 -7.90 54.87 9.82
N THR A 20 -7.99 55.00 8.48
CA THR A 20 -8.43 56.22 7.72
C THR A 20 -8.22 56.04 6.20
N ALA A 21 -8.97 56.82 5.40
CA ALA A 21 -9.34 56.57 4.01
C ALA A 21 -8.47 57.25 2.92
N ALA A 22 -8.42 56.61 1.74
CA ALA A 22 -8.41 57.06 0.31
C ALA A 22 -7.47 58.23 -0.16
N PRO A 23 -6.93 58.21 -1.41
CA PRO A 23 -7.75 58.27 -2.63
C PRO A 23 -7.31 57.37 -3.81
N GLU A 24 -8.16 57.44 -4.84
CA GLU A 24 -8.26 56.66 -6.07
C GLU A 24 -7.13 56.87 -7.09
N GLY A 25 -6.97 55.89 -7.99
CA GLY A 25 -6.65 56.13 -9.39
C GLY A 25 -5.31 55.59 -9.90
N LEU A 26 -5.33 54.39 -10.52
CA LEU A 26 -4.74 54.06 -11.83
C LEU A 26 -4.86 52.54 -12.06
N ALA A 27 -5.76 52.15 -12.96
CA ALA A 27 -5.91 50.77 -13.42
C ALA A 27 -4.73 50.39 -14.33
N VAL A 28 -4.07 49.27 -14.02
CA VAL A 28 -3.17 48.57 -14.94
C VAL A 28 -3.73 47.17 -15.16
N ALA A 29 -4.16 46.90 -16.38
CA ALA A 29 -4.63 45.59 -16.82
C ALA A 29 -3.44 44.61 -16.92
N ALA A 30 -3.55 43.45 -16.27
CA ALA A 30 -2.62 42.34 -16.44
C ALA A 30 -2.98 41.51 -17.70
N PRO A 31 -2.00 41.02 -18.48
CA PRO A 31 -2.27 40.27 -19.70
C PRO A 31 -2.73 38.85 -19.34
N GLN A 32 -3.78 38.38 -20.02
CA GLN A 32 -4.20 36.99 -19.95
C GLN A 32 -3.18 36.11 -20.70
N GLY A 33 -2.40 35.34 -19.96
CA GLY A 33 -1.46 34.35 -20.50
C GLY A 33 -2.21 33.07 -20.92
N ALA A 34 -2.03 32.70 -22.19
CA ALA A 34 -2.59 31.50 -22.80
C ALA A 34 -2.17 30.21 -22.06
N GLY A 35 -3.13 29.31 -21.81
CA GLY A 35 -2.91 28.03 -21.15
C GLY A 35 -2.04 27.08 -21.98
N SER A 36 -1.09 26.42 -21.32
CA SER A 36 -0.26 25.38 -21.92
C SER A 36 -1.08 24.15 -22.35
N PRO A 37 -0.78 23.49 -23.48
CA PRO A 37 -1.51 22.30 -23.91
C PRO A 37 -1.31 21.12 -22.94
N ARG A 38 -2.40 20.46 -22.56
CA ARG A 38 -2.36 19.21 -21.77
C ARG A 38 -1.70 18.10 -22.62
N PRO A 39 -0.78 17.31 -22.05
CA PRO A 39 -0.18 16.19 -22.78
C PRO A 39 -1.26 15.17 -23.19
N PRO A 40 -1.07 14.47 -24.33
CA PRO A 40 -2.05 13.50 -24.81
C PRO A 40 -2.24 12.38 -23.78
N GLN A 41 -3.50 12.11 -23.41
CA GLN A 41 -3.84 10.96 -22.58
C GLN A 41 -3.44 9.67 -23.30
N ARG A 42 -2.61 8.85 -22.65
CA ARG A 42 -2.34 7.50 -23.15
C ARG A 42 -3.65 6.72 -23.16
N PRO A 43 -3.93 5.96 -24.24
CA PRO A 43 -5.12 5.11 -24.27
C PRO A 43 -5.05 4.09 -23.14
N SER A 44 -6.17 3.91 -22.44
CA SER A 44 -6.32 2.91 -21.38
C SER A 44 -5.98 1.51 -21.89
N PRO A 45 -5.37 0.64 -21.06
CA PRO A 45 -5.16 -0.75 -21.40
C PRO A 45 -6.48 -1.40 -21.83
N ARG A 46 -6.44 -2.25 -22.87
CA ARG A 46 -7.62 -2.98 -23.32
C ARG A 46 -8.18 -3.84 -22.18
N PRO A 47 -9.50 -3.84 -21.94
CA PRO A 47 -10.11 -4.69 -20.93
C PRO A 47 -9.71 -6.16 -21.16
N GLY A 48 -9.23 -6.83 -20.12
CA GLY A 48 -8.97 -8.26 -20.17
C GLY A 48 -10.26 -9.05 -20.42
N PRO A 49 -10.18 -10.32 -20.88
CA PRO A 49 -11.34 -11.14 -21.22
C PRO A 49 -12.06 -11.65 -19.97
N THR A 50 -12.68 -10.75 -19.22
CA THR A 50 -13.78 -10.96 -18.28
C THR A 50 -14.15 -9.59 -17.70
N PRO A 51 -15.43 -9.17 -17.69
CA PRO A 51 -15.85 -8.10 -16.81
C PRO A 51 -15.61 -8.60 -15.39
N LEU A 52 -14.66 -8.01 -14.68
CA LEU A 52 -14.49 -8.29 -13.27
C LEU A 52 -15.80 -7.82 -12.58
N PRO A 53 -16.61 -8.70 -11.96
CA PRO A 53 -17.77 -8.26 -11.21
C PRO A 53 -17.29 -7.73 -9.85
N ILE A 54 -16.43 -6.71 -9.82
CA ILE A 54 -15.87 -6.14 -8.58
C ILE A 54 -16.79 -5.09 -7.98
N LEU A 55 -17.67 -4.49 -8.79
CA LEU A 55 -18.41 -3.30 -8.37
C LEU A 55 -19.39 -3.50 -7.20
N PRO A 56 -20.08 -4.65 -7.00
CA PRO A 56 -20.92 -4.82 -5.81
C PRO A 56 -20.14 -5.21 -4.54
N ALA A 57 -18.81 -5.38 -4.62
CA ALA A 57 -17.97 -5.79 -3.49
C ALA A 57 -17.14 -4.64 -2.88
N LEU A 58 -17.14 -3.46 -3.50
CA LEU A 58 -16.50 -2.29 -2.91
C LEU A 58 -17.36 -1.77 -1.74
N PRO A 59 -16.75 -1.42 -0.60
CA PRO A 59 -17.48 -0.74 0.47
C PRO A 59 -18.14 0.53 -0.08
N ALA A 60 -19.30 0.89 0.47
CA ALA A 60 -19.88 2.20 0.20
C ALA A 60 -18.91 3.29 0.67
N ASP A 61 -18.96 4.46 0.03
CA ASP A 61 -18.18 5.60 0.50
C ASP A 61 -18.54 5.90 1.97
N GLY A 62 -17.51 5.99 2.83
CA GLY A 62 -17.68 6.14 4.29
C GLY A 62 -17.96 4.85 5.09
N ASP A 63 -18.09 3.69 4.46
CA ASP A 63 -18.14 2.41 5.18
C ASP A 63 -16.77 2.16 5.85
N THR A 64 -16.77 2.03 7.18
CA THR A 64 -15.58 1.73 7.98
C THR A 64 -15.71 0.40 8.73
N SER A 65 -16.77 -0.36 8.44
CA SER A 65 -17.09 -1.61 9.16
C SER A 65 -15.98 -2.65 9.05
N PHE A 66 -15.19 -2.63 7.98
CA PHE A 66 -14.05 -3.53 7.78
C PHE A 66 -12.84 -3.19 8.67
N TYR A 67 -12.78 -2.00 9.27
CA TYR A 67 -11.79 -1.63 10.29
C TYR A 67 -12.27 -1.90 11.73
N ALA A 68 -13.55 -2.24 11.91
CA ALA A 68 -14.12 -2.46 13.22
C ALA A 68 -13.45 -3.66 13.90
N GLU A 69 -13.21 -3.53 15.21
CA GLU A 69 -12.91 -4.67 16.07
C GLU A 69 -14.20 -5.48 16.20
N THR A 70 -14.24 -6.67 15.60
CA THR A 70 -15.41 -7.55 15.65
C THR A 70 -15.05 -8.87 16.31
N ASN A 71 -16.05 -9.56 16.86
CA ASN A 71 -15.86 -10.88 17.46
C ASN A 71 -15.91 -11.99 16.39
N VAL A 72 -14.91 -11.98 15.50
CA VAL A 72 -14.70 -13.00 14.46
C VAL A 72 -13.43 -13.79 14.74
N PRO A 73 -13.26 -14.99 14.18
CA PRO A 73 -11.98 -15.68 14.22
C PRO A 73 -10.88 -14.80 13.62
N HIS A 74 -9.76 -14.67 14.33
CA HIS A 74 -8.64 -13.84 13.93
C HIS A 74 -7.52 -14.64 13.29
N GLY A 75 -6.97 -14.10 12.21
CA GLY A 75 -5.73 -14.59 11.60
C GLY A 75 -4.51 -14.20 12.42
N GLN A 76 -3.34 -14.57 11.91
CA GLN A 76 -2.05 -14.24 12.52
C GLN A 76 -1.19 -13.45 11.55
N VAL A 77 -0.44 -12.46 12.04
CA VAL A 77 0.58 -11.76 11.26
C VAL A 77 1.94 -12.17 11.77
N LEU A 78 2.74 -12.76 10.89
CA LEU A 78 4.11 -13.18 11.17
C LEU A 78 5.08 -12.25 10.45
N GLN A 79 6.26 -12.03 11.05
CA GLN A 79 7.38 -11.41 10.33
C GLN A 79 8.35 -12.52 9.91
N ALA A 80 8.68 -12.57 8.63
CA ALA A 80 9.66 -13.50 8.08
C ALA A 80 10.86 -12.74 7.51
N THR A 81 12.02 -13.38 7.58
CA THR A 81 13.30 -12.86 7.07
C THR A 81 13.90 -13.89 6.12
N TYR A 82 14.47 -13.43 5.01
CA TYR A 82 15.09 -14.28 3.99
C TYR A 82 16.29 -13.58 3.36
N LYS A 83 17.18 -14.35 2.73
CA LYS A 83 18.27 -13.81 1.90
C LYS A 83 17.84 -13.75 0.45
N ASN A 84 18.08 -12.62 -0.20
CA ASN A 84 17.71 -12.43 -1.60
C ASN A 84 18.83 -12.79 -2.59
N PHE A 85 18.56 -12.64 -3.89
CA PHE A 85 19.49 -12.94 -4.98
C PHE A 85 20.81 -12.14 -4.91
N ALA A 86 20.81 -11.00 -4.21
CA ALA A 86 22.00 -10.16 -3.97
C ALA A 86 22.71 -10.48 -2.65
N GLY A 87 22.29 -11.54 -1.93
CA GLY A 87 22.82 -11.92 -0.63
C GLY A 87 22.40 -10.98 0.52
N LYS A 88 21.48 -10.05 0.27
CA LYS A 88 20.97 -9.13 1.30
C LYS A 88 19.88 -9.79 2.12
N GLU A 89 19.85 -9.46 3.40
CA GLU A 89 18.73 -9.85 4.27
C GLU A 89 17.53 -8.94 3.99
N LYS A 90 16.37 -9.55 3.71
CA LYS A 90 15.11 -8.89 3.40
C LYS A 90 14.02 -9.43 4.31
N ARG A 91 12.95 -8.64 4.49
CA ARG A 91 11.84 -8.96 5.39
C ARG A 91 10.51 -8.94 4.64
N MET A 92 9.54 -9.65 5.19
CA MET A 92 8.15 -9.60 4.80
C MET A 92 7.25 -9.81 6.01
N HIS A 93 6.07 -9.19 6.01
CA HIS A 93 4.98 -9.58 6.88
C HIS A 93 4.09 -10.60 6.16
N VAL A 94 3.61 -11.62 6.86
CA VAL A 94 2.75 -12.68 6.31
C VAL A 94 1.52 -12.83 7.18
N TYR A 95 0.36 -12.53 6.61
CA TYR A 95 -0.93 -12.84 7.21
C TYR A 95 -1.33 -14.28 6.89
N LEU A 96 -1.64 -15.04 7.93
CA LEU A 96 -2.24 -16.37 7.86
C LEU A 96 -3.71 -16.28 8.26
N PRO A 97 -4.63 -16.88 7.49
CA PRO A 97 -6.05 -16.78 7.76
C PRO A 97 -6.43 -17.48 9.08
N PRO A 98 -7.61 -17.20 9.64
CA PRO A 98 -8.11 -17.92 10.81
C PRO A 98 -8.11 -19.44 10.58
N ASP A 99 -7.87 -20.18 11.65
CA ASP A 99 -7.82 -21.64 11.67
C ASP A 99 -6.71 -22.28 10.80
N TYR A 100 -5.75 -21.49 10.31
CA TYR A 100 -4.62 -22.00 9.53
C TYR A 100 -3.94 -23.21 10.19
N ASP A 101 -3.69 -23.16 11.50
CA ASP A 101 -3.02 -24.23 12.26
C ASP A 101 -3.92 -25.41 12.62
N LYS A 102 -5.24 -25.30 12.48
CA LYS A 102 -6.19 -26.36 12.85
C LYS A 102 -6.37 -27.41 11.76
N ASN A 103 -6.10 -27.06 10.50
CA ASN A 103 -6.23 -27.97 9.37
C ASN A 103 -4.89 -28.12 8.64
N GLY A 104 -4.16 -29.18 8.97
CA GLY A 104 -2.84 -29.47 8.40
C GLY A 104 -2.85 -29.76 6.89
N ASP A 105 -3.98 -30.21 6.34
CA ASP A 105 -4.12 -30.56 4.93
C ASP A 105 -4.59 -29.38 4.05
N ALA A 106 -5.12 -28.32 4.67
CA ALA A 106 -5.59 -27.15 3.95
C ALA A 106 -4.43 -26.39 3.29
N ARG A 107 -4.64 -26.02 2.01
CA ARG A 107 -3.75 -25.15 1.24
C ARG A 107 -4.51 -23.91 0.77
N TYR A 108 -3.81 -22.78 0.71
CA TYR A 108 -4.42 -21.47 0.53
C TYR A 108 -3.90 -20.76 -0.72
N PRO A 109 -4.74 -19.98 -1.42
CA PRO A 109 -4.25 -19.02 -2.40
C PRO A 109 -3.43 -17.93 -1.71
N VAL A 110 -2.59 -17.24 -2.48
CA VAL A 110 -1.67 -16.21 -1.97
C VAL A 110 -1.91 -14.88 -2.69
N LEU A 111 -2.09 -13.82 -1.92
CA LEU A 111 -2.04 -12.44 -2.39
C LEU A 111 -0.70 -11.82 -1.98
N TYR A 112 0.05 -11.32 -2.95
CA TYR A 112 1.23 -10.50 -2.72
C TYR A 112 0.82 -9.02 -2.77
N LEU A 113 1.06 -8.28 -1.70
CA LEU A 113 0.55 -6.92 -1.48
C LEU A 113 1.70 -5.93 -1.24
N ASN A 114 2.05 -5.17 -2.27
CA ASN A 114 3.19 -4.25 -2.27
C ASN A 114 2.84 -2.88 -1.67
N HIS A 115 3.76 -2.33 -0.88
CA HIS A 115 3.66 -0.98 -0.34
C HIS A 115 4.08 0.09 -1.37
N GLY A 116 3.86 1.36 -1.04
CA GLY A 116 4.25 2.51 -1.86
C GLY A 116 5.69 2.99 -1.63
N GLY A 117 6.06 4.06 -2.31
CA GLY A 117 7.38 4.69 -2.15
C GLY A 117 7.57 5.26 -0.74
N GLY A 118 8.73 4.99 -0.12
CA GLY A 118 9.05 5.45 1.23
C GLY A 118 8.47 4.59 2.37
N GLU A 119 7.77 3.50 2.03
CA GLU A 119 7.19 2.55 2.97
C GLU A 119 8.01 1.25 3.03
N ASN A 120 7.53 0.26 3.80
CA ASN A 120 8.15 -1.05 3.94
C ASN A 120 7.09 -2.14 4.25
N ASP A 121 7.56 -3.36 4.54
CA ASP A 121 6.76 -4.56 4.82
C ASP A 121 5.67 -4.39 5.90
N SER A 122 5.86 -3.48 6.85
CA SER A 122 4.92 -3.28 7.97
C SER A 122 3.74 -2.35 7.65
N HIS A 123 3.79 -1.61 6.53
CA HIS A 123 2.81 -0.56 6.21
C HIS A 123 1.36 -1.09 6.19
N TRP A 124 1.16 -2.23 5.52
CA TRP A 124 -0.15 -2.85 5.36
C TRP A 124 -0.75 -3.38 6.66
N THR A 125 0.06 -3.63 7.69
CA THR A 125 -0.39 -4.11 9.01
C THR A 125 -0.49 -3.02 10.08
N LYS A 126 0.04 -1.83 9.76
CA LYS A 126 0.14 -0.69 10.68
C LYS A 126 -1.25 -0.21 11.10
N ARG A 127 -1.44 -0.04 12.42
CA ARG A 127 -2.64 0.52 13.05
C ARG A 127 -2.43 2.01 13.35
N ALA A 128 -2.51 2.84 12.32
CA ALA A 128 -2.35 4.29 12.42
C ALA A 128 -3.02 4.96 11.21
N PRO A 129 -3.31 6.27 11.26
CA PRO A 129 -3.74 7.01 10.07
C PRO A 129 -2.78 6.77 8.90
N GLY A 130 -3.34 6.36 7.76
CA GLY A 130 -2.58 6.00 6.55
C GLY A 130 -1.92 4.62 6.58
N GLY A 131 -2.15 3.79 7.61
CA GLY A 131 -1.79 2.36 7.60
C GLY A 131 -2.91 1.50 7.03
N GLY A 132 -2.57 0.27 6.61
CA GLY A 132 -3.52 -0.59 5.89
C GLY A 132 -4.49 -1.41 6.74
N GLU A 133 -4.14 -1.71 8.00
CA GLU A 133 -4.90 -2.62 8.89
C GLU A 133 -5.38 -3.94 8.23
N THR A 134 -4.61 -4.47 7.29
CA THR A 134 -4.94 -5.62 6.41
C THR A 134 -5.51 -6.81 7.18
N GLN A 135 -4.96 -7.10 8.35
CA GLN A 135 -5.41 -8.18 9.21
C GLN A 135 -6.88 -8.04 9.63
N LYS A 136 -7.33 -6.84 10.02
CA LYS A 136 -8.72 -6.61 10.42
C LYS A 136 -9.67 -6.72 9.25
N ILE A 137 -9.25 -6.14 8.11
CA ILE A 137 -10.03 -6.18 6.87
C ILE A 137 -10.27 -7.63 6.47
N LEU A 138 -9.20 -8.45 6.44
CA LEU A 138 -9.30 -9.84 6.05
C LEU A 138 -10.07 -10.69 7.05
N ASP A 139 -9.85 -10.51 8.35
CA ASP A 139 -10.60 -11.24 9.38
C ASP A 139 -12.10 -10.96 9.26
N ASN A 140 -12.48 -9.69 9.11
CA ASN A 140 -13.88 -9.27 8.95
C ASN A 140 -14.48 -9.81 7.65
N LEU A 141 -13.76 -9.73 6.52
CA LEU A 141 -14.25 -10.23 5.24
C LEU A 141 -14.35 -11.77 5.21
N ILE A 142 -13.41 -12.48 5.82
CA ILE A 142 -13.42 -13.95 5.92
C ILE A 142 -14.54 -14.40 6.86
N GLY A 143 -14.68 -13.77 8.04
CA GLY A 143 -15.76 -14.04 9.00
C GLY A 143 -17.15 -13.80 8.40
N ALA A 144 -17.29 -12.73 7.59
CA ALA A 144 -18.51 -12.43 6.85
C ALA A 144 -18.70 -13.26 5.56
N LYS A 145 -17.77 -14.17 5.24
CA LYS A 145 -17.76 -15.00 4.02
C LYS A 145 -17.78 -14.20 2.70
N LYS A 146 -17.30 -12.96 2.75
CA LYS A 146 -17.11 -12.07 1.58
C LYS A 146 -15.74 -12.27 0.92
N ALA A 147 -14.77 -12.83 1.63
CA ALA A 147 -13.48 -13.26 1.10
C ALA A 147 -13.23 -14.74 1.40
N LYS A 148 -12.53 -15.43 0.51
CA LYS A 148 -12.01 -16.77 0.77
C LYS A 148 -10.81 -16.68 1.72
N PRO A 149 -10.61 -17.63 2.64
CA PRO A 149 -9.36 -17.73 3.40
C PRO A 149 -8.15 -17.77 2.46
N MET A 150 -7.18 -16.89 2.69
CA MET A 150 -5.99 -16.74 1.86
C MET A 150 -4.79 -16.30 2.71
N ILE A 151 -3.59 -16.61 2.23
CA ILE A 151 -2.35 -16.05 2.78
C ILE A 151 -2.12 -14.69 2.10
N VAL A 152 -1.71 -13.69 2.87
CA VAL A 152 -1.30 -12.39 2.30
C VAL A 152 0.14 -12.10 2.68
N VAL A 153 0.97 -11.86 1.68
CA VAL A 153 2.41 -11.60 1.82
C VAL A 153 2.66 -10.13 1.51
N MET A 154 3.28 -9.43 2.44
CA MET A 154 3.58 -8.00 2.38
C MET A 154 5.10 -7.83 2.44
N PRO A 155 5.81 -7.96 1.29
CA PRO A 155 7.27 -7.90 1.26
C PRO A 155 7.78 -6.47 1.32
N ASP A 156 8.97 -6.28 1.91
CA ASP A 156 9.72 -5.03 1.77
C ASP A 156 10.41 -5.01 0.41
N THR A 157 9.86 -4.25 -0.52
CA THR A 157 10.44 -4.04 -1.87
C THR A 157 11.23 -2.73 -1.97
N GLY A 158 11.48 -2.07 -0.84
CA GLY A 158 12.29 -0.87 -0.75
C GLY A 158 13.67 -1.07 -1.36
N GLY A 159 14.05 -0.13 -2.25
CA GLY A 159 15.31 -0.14 -2.98
C GLY A 159 15.35 -1.09 -4.19
N LEU A 160 14.28 -1.84 -4.45
CA LEU A 160 14.15 -2.73 -5.61
C LEU A 160 13.01 -2.26 -6.54
N ALA A 161 11.86 -1.93 -5.96
CA ALA A 161 10.73 -1.37 -6.70
C ALA A 161 11.06 0.03 -7.23
N SER A 162 10.62 0.29 -8.47
CA SER A 162 10.90 1.51 -9.22
C SER A 162 9.61 2.07 -9.81
N ALA A 163 9.47 3.40 -9.80
CA ALA A 163 8.38 4.09 -10.50
C ALA A 163 8.52 4.05 -12.04
N ASN A 164 9.67 3.58 -12.55
CA ASN A 164 9.92 3.34 -13.96
C ASN A 164 9.89 1.84 -14.21
N PRO A 165 8.79 1.28 -14.78
CA PRO A 165 8.71 -0.14 -15.06
C PRO A 165 9.69 -0.54 -16.18
N PRO A 166 10.19 -1.79 -16.19
CA PRO A 166 11.01 -2.29 -17.27
C PRO A 166 10.21 -2.36 -18.58
N LYS A 167 10.92 -2.48 -19.71
CA LYS A 167 10.25 -2.78 -20.99
C LYS A 167 9.58 -4.16 -20.91
N PRO A 168 8.48 -4.38 -21.64
CA PRO A 168 7.87 -5.71 -21.70
C PRO A 168 8.89 -6.78 -22.10
N GLY A 169 9.03 -7.82 -21.27
CA GLY A 169 9.98 -8.92 -21.46
C GLY A 169 11.33 -8.75 -20.76
N GLU A 170 11.61 -7.58 -20.18
CA GLU A 170 12.78 -7.36 -19.32
C GLU A 170 12.38 -7.54 -17.85
N LEU A 171 13.25 -8.18 -17.07
CA LEU A 171 13.09 -8.31 -15.62
C LEU A 171 13.87 -7.21 -14.93
N ASP A 172 13.20 -6.43 -14.08
CA ASP A 172 13.86 -5.56 -13.12
C ASP A 172 14.18 -6.32 -11.82
N ASP A 173 14.95 -5.68 -10.95
CA ASP A 173 15.37 -6.27 -9.67
C ASP A 173 14.17 -6.62 -8.78
N CYS A 174 13.07 -5.86 -8.85
CA CYS A 174 11.83 -6.17 -8.13
C CYS A 174 11.19 -7.46 -8.65
N SER A 175 11.03 -7.60 -9.97
CA SER A 175 10.50 -8.83 -10.58
C SER A 175 11.38 -10.02 -10.25
N ARG A 176 12.70 -9.82 -10.28
CA ARG A 176 13.69 -10.85 -9.90
C ARG A 176 13.55 -11.28 -8.44
N GLU A 177 13.39 -10.33 -7.52
CA GLU A 177 13.16 -10.60 -6.09
C GLU A 177 11.94 -11.51 -5.88
N PHE A 178 10.84 -11.22 -6.59
CA PHE A 178 9.63 -12.02 -6.53
C PHE A 178 9.85 -13.45 -7.03
N LEU A 179 10.46 -13.59 -8.22
CA LEU A 179 10.59 -14.88 -8.90
C LEU A 179 11.65 -15.77 -8.27
N GLU A 180 12.80 -15.22 -7.86
CA GLU A 180 13.93 -16.00 -7.34
C GLU A 180 13.86 -16.21 -5.82
N ASN A 181 13.20 -15.32 -5.06
CA ASN A 181 13.28 -15.36 -3.60
C ASN A 181 11.93 -15.39 -2.90
N ILE A 182 11.06 -14.39 -3.11
CA ILE A 182 9.82 -14.26 -2.32
C ILE A 182 8.88 -15.43 -2.60
N ILE A 183 8.55 -15.72 -3.86
CA ILE A 183 7.59 -16.79 -4.20
C ILE A 183 8.13 -18.16 -3.77
N PRO A 184 9.39 -18.54 -4.08
CA PRO A 184 9.95 -19.80 -3.61
C PRO A 184 9.99 -19.92 -2.08
N TYR A 185 10.35 -18.84 -1.37
CA TYR A 185 10.34 -18.83 0.09
C TYR A 185 8.93 -19.11 0.62
N VAL A 186 7.93 -18.39 0.11
CA VAL A 186 6.55 -18.50 0.59
C VAL A 186 5.97 -19.88 0.30
N ASP A 187 6.14 -20.40 -0.92
CA ASP A 187 5.64 -21.73 -1.30
C ASP A 187 6.37 -22.86 -0.54
N GLY A 188 7.61 -22.63 -0.10
CA GLY A 188 8.40 -23.59 0.67
C GLY A 188 8.14 -23.58 2.18
N HIS A 189 7.66 -22.46 2.75
CA HIS A 189 7.48 -22.29 4.20
C HIS A 189 6.01 -22.29 4.63
N TYR A 190 5.07 -22.05 3.71
CA TYR A 190 3.64 -21.99 4.02
C TYR A 190 2.83 -22.96 3.15
N ARG A 191 1.61 -23.31 3.61
CA ARG A 191 0.69 -24.21 2.91
C ARG A 191 -0.01 -23.49 1.77
N THR A 192 0.73 -23.19 0.71
CA THR A 192 0.19 -22.50 -0.47
C THR A 192 -0.39 -23.46 -1.51
N LYS A 193 -1.21 -22.92 -2.42
CA LYS A 193 -1.56 -23.50 -3.72
C LYS A 193 -0.66 -22.85 -4.79
N PRO A 194 0.45 -23.48 -5.21
CA PRO A 194 1.49 -22.84 -6.01
C PRO A 194 1.15 -22.82 -7.52
N THR A 195 -0.05 -22.35 -7.89
CA THR A 195 -0.47 -22.21 -9.30
C THR A 195 -0.81 -20.77 -9.63
N ARG A 196 -0.77 -20.43 -10.91
CA ARG A 196 -1.08 -19.09 -11.42
C ARG A 196 -2.48 -18.62 -10.99
N GLU A 197 -3.46 -19.51 -11.00
CA GLU A 197 -4.87 -19.23 -10.68
C GLU A 197 -5.09 -18.96 -9.19
N ASN A 198 -4.13 -19.35 -8.34
CA ASN A 198 -4.17 -19.16 -6.89
C ASN A 198 -3.19 -18.09 -6.42
N ARG A 199 -2.65 -17.29 -7.34
CA ARG A 199 -1.68 -16.22 -7.06
C ARG A 199 -2.20 -14.89 -7.57
N ALA A 200 -2.32 -13.93 -6.67
CA ALA A 200 -2.66 -12.56 -6.97
C ALA A 200 -1.52 -11.62 -6.56
N LEU A 201 -1.38 -10.50 -7.28
CA LEU A 201 -0.44 -9.42 -6.98
C LEU A 201 -1.23 -8.11 -7.00
N ALA A 202 -1.04 -7.28 -5.99
CA ALA A 202 -1.60 -5.94 -5.90
C ALA A 202 -0.61 -5.01 -5.18
N GLY A 203 -0.80 -3.71 -5.32
CA GLY A 203 0.01 -2.72 -4.61
C GLY A 203 -0.55 -1.32 -4.71
N LEU A 204 0.02 -0.41 -3.91
CA LEU A 204 -0.35 1.01 -3.91
C LEU A 204 0.77 1.86 -4.51
N SER A 205 0.41 2.88 -5.28
CA SER A 205 1.35 3.86 -5.86
C SER A 205 2.53 3.18 -6.59
N MET A 206 3.77 3.40 -6.16
CA MET A 206 4.97 2.75 -6.71
C MET A 206 4.92 1.22 -6.71
N GLY A 207 4.16 0.61 -5.79
CA GLY A 207 4.03 -0.84 -5.70
C GLY A 207 2.99 -1.45 -6.66
N GLY A 208 2.18 -0.63 -7.34
CA GLY A 208 1.14 -1.05 -8.29
C GLY A 208 1.60 -0.98 -9.73
#